data_AF-A0A7X5QHS2-F1
#
_entry.id   AF-A0A7X5QHS2-F1
#
_cell.length_a   1.000
_cell.length_b   1.000
_cell.length_c   1.000
_cell.angle_alpha   90.00
_cell.angle_beta   90.00
_cell.angle_gamma   90.00
#
_symmetry.space_group_name_H-M   'P 1'
#
loop_
_entity.id
_entity.type
_entity.pdbx_description
1 polymer ?
#
loop_
_entity_poly.entity_id
_entity_poly.type
_entity_poly.pdbx_seq_one_letter_code
_entity_poly.pdbx_strand_id
1 'polypeptide(L)'
;MARCAGHTRENFWLINTCSIQHPFQDLAAEICPSAVSVGINPMFSPKLDCAGRPVVVCEDSRTQAGEMLSSLLRLAGMDVTWMTAQEHDRAMSVCQVLPHAAILTFLLSLPKSRDELKSILTIAPPPMQVLMCLAARIMDNEPIAYWDIQKHNDYAGVCRWQMDDILTKLSGWISADNSQQFCTELLTSTNELGDLVDIHANKCCLIFDVLNNKEHL
;
A
#
# COMPACT_ATOMS: atom_id res chain seq x y z
N MET A 1 8.47 -22.22 -3.58
CA MET A 1 9.92 -22.52 -3.48
C MET A 1 10.25 -24.02 -3.40
N ALA A 2 9.50 -24.84 -2.67
CA ALA A 2 9.76 -26.29 -2.52
C ALA A 2 9.94 -27.10 -3.83
N ARG A 3 9.31 -26.69 -4.93
CA ARG A 3 9.47 -27.35 -6.25
C ARG A 3 10.80 -27.01 -6.96
N CYS A 4 11.43 -25.89 -6.60
CA CYS A 4 12.66 -25.42 -7.24
C CYS A 4 13.92 -26.01 -6.57
N ALA A 5 13.83 -26.43 -5.31
CA ALA A 5 14.96 -26.91 -4.51
C ALA A 5 15.71 -28.12 -5.12
N GLY A 6 15.06 -28.91 -5.97
CA GLY A 6 15.67 -30.06 -6.65
C GLY A 6 16.25 -29.78 -8.04
N HIS A 7 16.17 -28.55 -8.55
CA HIS A 7 16.51 -28.20 -9.94
C HIS A 7 17.53 -27.06 -10.07
N THR A 8 18.15 -26.64 -8.96
CA THR A 8 19.03 -25.47 -8.94
C THR A 8 20.49 -25.87 -9.19
N ARG A 9 21.13 -25.18 -10.15
CA ARG A 9 22.59 -25.25 -10.37
C ARG A 9 23.31 -24.61 -9.18
N GLU A 10 24.59 -24.92 -8.97
CA GLU A 10 25.42 -24.17 -8.03
C GLU A 10 25.43 -22.67 -8.41
N ASN A 11 25.30 -21.78 -7.41
CA ASN A 11 25.34 -20.31 -7.54
C ASN A 11 24.25 -19.67 -8.39
N PHE A 12 23.00 -19.72 -7.94
CA PHE A 12 21.87 -18.99 -8.52
C PHE A 12 21.37 -17.87 -7.59
N TRP A 13 20.66 -16.90 -8.17
CA TRP A 13 19.99 -15.83 -7.43
C TRP A 13 18.49 -16.11 -7.35
N LEU A 14 17.91 -15.94 -6.18
CA LEU A 14 16.48 -15.89 -5.96
C LEU A 14 16.04 -14.43 -6.02
N ILE A 15 15.15 -14.11 -6.95
CA ILE A 15 14.59 -12.77 -7.07
C ILE A 15 13.08 -12.91 -6.90
N ASN A 16 12.53 -12.18 -5.93
CA ASN A 16 11.10 -12.18 -5.66
C ASN A 16 10.50 -10.79 -5.92
N THR A 17 9.24 -10.76 -6.31
CA THR A 17 8.47 -9.52 -6.47
C THR A 17 7.31 -9.41 -5.48
N CYS A 18 7.47 -10.00 -4.30
CA CYS A 18 6.41 -10.09 -3.29
C CYS A 18 6.15 -8.72 -2.66
N SER A 19 4.90 -8.42 -2.34
CA SER A 19 4.57 -7.18 -1.61
C SER A 19 4.97 -7.23 -0.13
N ILE A 20 5.20 -8.44 0.41
CA ILE A 20 5.71 -8.70 1.76
C ILE A 20 7.03 -9.46 1.61
N GLN A 21 8.07 -9.05 2.34
CA GLN A 21 9.45 -9.46 2.08
C GLN A 21 10.01 -10.39 3.16
N HIS A 22 9.81 -10.08 4.44
CA HIS A 22 10.46 -10.82 5.53
C HIS A 22 10.12 -12.32 5.55
N PRO A 23 8.84 -12.77 5.47
CA PRO A 23 8.52 -14.19 5.45
C PRO A 23 9.05 -14.93 4.22
N PHE A 24 9.20 -14.24 3.07
CA PHE A 24 9.80 -14.84 1.89
C PHE A 24 11.30 -15.05 2.09
N GLN A 25 11.99 -14.04 2.62
CA GLN A 25 13.44 -14.09 2.84
C GLN A 25 13.81 -15.16 3.86
N ASP A 26 13.04 -15.29 4.95
CA ASP A 26 13.23 -16.35 5.94
C ASP A 26 13.09 -17.74 5.33
N LEU A 27 12.04 -17.95 4.53
CA LEU A 27 11.81 -19.22 3.83
C LEU A 27 12.88 -19.52 2.78
N ALA A 28 13.37 -18.48 2.08
CA ALA A 28 14.45 -18.62 1.11
C ALA A 28 15.76 -19.04 1.79
N ALA A 29 16.09 -18.43 2.93
CA ALA A 29 17.26 -18.77 3.72
C ALA A 29 17.17 -20.21 4.29
N GLU A 30 15.97 -20.66 4.67
CA GLU A 30 15.76 -22.03 5.17
C GLU A 30 15.94 -23.09 4.06
N ILE A 31 15.31 -22.88 2.89
CA ILE A 31 15.27 -23.89 1.82
C ILE A 31 16.53 -23.85 0.95
N CYS A 32 17.11 -22.67 0.74
CA CYS A 32 18.23 -22.42 -0.16
C CYS A 32 19.31 -21.54 0.51
N PRO A 33 19.93 -21.99 1.61
CA PRO A 33 20.84 -21.16 2.44
C PRO A 33 22.08 -20.64 1.69
N SER A 34 22.48 -21.29 0.60
CA SER A 34 23.61 -20.87 -0.23
C SER A 34 23.23 -19.92 -1.37
N ALA A 35 21.94 -19.67 -1.61
CA ALA A 35 21.48 -18.79 -2.67
C ALA A 35 21.43 -17.34 -2.19
N VAL A 36 21.86 -16.40 -3.04
CA VAL A 36 21.61 -14.98 -2.82
C VAL A 36 20.13 -14.72 -3.08
N SER A 37 19.43 -14.08 -2.14
CA SER A 37 18.01 -13.76 -2.27
C SER A 37 17.78 -12.25 -2.22
N VAL A 38 17.20 -11.71 -3.27
CA VAL A 38 16.92 -10.28 -3.45
C VAL A 38 15.43 -10.07 -3.64
N GLY A 39 14.85 -9.22 -2.80
CA GLY A 39 13.48 -8.75 -2.97
C GLY A 39 13.38 -7.51 -3.82
N ILE A 40 12.33 -7.42 -4.64
CA ILE A 40 11.99 -6.21 -5.38
C ILE A 40 10.50 -5.94 -5.18
N ASN A 41 10.12 -4.80 -4.63
CA ASN A 41 8.71 -4.41 -4.52
C ASN A 41 8.47 -3.11 -5.30
N PRO A 42 7.97 -3.19 -6.56
CA PRO A 42 7.47 -2.02 -7.26
C PRO A 42 6.24 -1.47 -6.55
N MET A 43 6.28 -0.20 -6.15
CA MET A 43 5.20 0.44 -5.38
C MET A 43 4.05 0.94 -6.28
N PHE A 44 3.82 0.24 -7.39
CA PHE A 44 2.85 0.59 -8.41
C PHE A 44 2.34 -0.65 -9.16
N SER A 45 1.19 -0.52 -9.81
CA SER A 45 0.63 -1.61 -10.62
C SER A 45 1.49 -1.85 -11.86
N PRO A 46 1.69 -3.12 -12.29
CA PRO A 46 2.41 -3.44 -13.52
C PRO A 46 1.77 -2.86 -14.79
N LYS A 47 0.53 -2.35 -14.72
CA LYS A 47 -0.17 -1.68 -15.82
C LYS A 47 0.25 -0.22 -16.02
N LEU A 48 1.07 0.36 -15.12
CA LEU A 48 1.50 1.75 -15.17
C LEU A 48 2.93 1.86 -15.72
N ASP A 49 3.22 2.98 -16.39
CA ASP A 49 4.61 3.35 -16.73
C ASP A 49 5.45 3.47 -15.45
N CYS A 50 6.68 2.96 -15.48
CA CYS A 50 7.54 2.82 -14.31
C CYS A 50 8.39 4.06 -14.00
N ALA A 51 8.55 5.00 -14.94
CA ALA A 51 9.41 6.16 -14.77
C ALA A 51 8.93 7.07 -13.61
N GLY A 52 9.88 7.50 -12.77
CA GLY A 52 9.64 8.34 -11.59
C GLY A 52 8.80 7.66 -10.50
N ARG A 53 8.68 6.33 -10.52
CA ARG A 53 7.93 5.58 -9.51
C ARG A 53 8.86 4.86 -8.53
N PRO A 54 8.47 4.81 -7.24
CA PRO A 54 9.26 4.12 -6.25
C PRO A 54 9.29 2.61 -6.47
N VAL A 55 10.47 2.03 -6.25
CA VAL A 55 10.70 0.59 -6.15
C VAL A 55 11.65 0.33 -4.98
N VAL A 56 11.34 -0.68 -4.18
CA VAL A 56 12.20 -1.06 -3.05
C VAL A 56 12.97 -2.33 -3.39
N VAL A 57 14.29 -2.29 -3.22
CA VAL A 57 15.16 -3.46 -3.26
C VAL A 57 15.41 -3.90 -1.82
N CYS A 58 15.14 -5.17 -1.52
CA CYS A 58 15.13 -5.72 -0.17
C CYS A 58 16.20 -6.79 0.01
N GLU A 59 17.23 -6.48 0.78
CA GLU A 59 18.36 -7.36 1.12
C GLU A 59 18.94 -6.98 2.49
N ASP A 60 19.30 -7.98 3.31
CA ASP A 60 19.93 -7.73 4.62
C ASP A 60 21.40 -7.32 4.50
N SER A 61 22.04 -7.66 3.39
CA SER A 61 23.41 -7.26 3.06
C SER A 61 23.51 -7.10 1.55
N ARG A 62 24.13 -6.00 1.10
CA ARG A 62 24.21 -5.69 -0.33
C ARG A 62 25.04 -6.74 -1.06
N THR A 63 24.45 -7.33 -2.09
CA THR A 63 25.13 -8.29 -2.96
C THR A 63 25.31 -7.75 -4.38
N GLN A 64 26.12 -8.44 -5.18
CA GLN A 64 26.25 -8.14 -6.61
C GLN A 64 24.90 -8.25 -7.35
N ALA A 65 24.04 -9.19 -6.94
CA ALA A 65 22.72 -9.37 -7.54
C ALA A 65 21.86 -8.12 -7.34
N GLY A 66 21.81 -7.63 -6.11
CA GLY A 66 21.12 -6.41 -5.75
C GLY A 66 21.62 -5.18 -6.49
N GLU A 67 22.94 -4.99 -6.53
CA GLU A 67 23.55 -3.83 -7.21
C GLU A 67 23.25 -3.85 -8.72
N MET A 68 23.30 -5.03 -9.34
CA MET A 68 22.92 -5.20 -10.74
C MET A 68 21.44 -4.85 -10.96
N LEU A 69 20.54 -5.38 -10.13
CA LEU A 69 19.10 -5.13 -10.22
C LEU A 69 18.77 -3.65 -9.99
N SER A 70 19.31 -3.04 -8.94
CA SER A 70 19.20 -1.61 -8.66
C SER A 70 19.65 -0.76 -9.85
N SER A 71 20.76 -1.12 -10.49
CA SER A 71 21.25 -0.41 -11.69
C SER A 71 20.28 -0.52 -12.86
N LEU A 72 19.73 -1.72 -13.11
CA LEU A 72 18.73 -1.93 -14.16
C LEU A 72 17.43 -1.16 -13.89
N LEU A 73 16.96 -1.16 -12.64
CA LEU A 73 15.76 -0.43 -12.24
C LEU A 73 15.93 1.09 -12.40
N ARG A 74 17.09 1.63 -12.00
CA ARG A 74 17.42 3.05 -12.21
C ARG A 74 17.54 3.41 -13.69
N LEU A 75 18.13 2.53 -14.51
CA LEU A 75 18.20 2.72 -15.96
C LEU A 75 16.81 2.78 -16.60
N ALA A 76 15.85 2.03 -16.07
CA ALA A 76 14.45 2.10 -16.45
C ALA A 76 13.70 3.34 -15.88
N GLY A 77 14.40 4.24 -15.17
CA GLY A 77 13.85 5.49 -14.65
C GLY A 77 13.10 5.36 -13.33
N MET A 78 13.20 4.23 -12.62
CA MET A 78 12.56 4.05 -11.31
C MET A 78 13.38 4.65 -10.16
N ASP A 79 12.67 5.09 -9.12
CA ASP A 79 13.25 5.62 -7.89
C ASP A 79 13.55 4.47 -6.92
N VAL A 80 14.78 3.95 -7.00
CA VAL A 80 15.20 2.79 -6.21
C VAL A 80 15.59 3.19 -4.77
N THR A 81 14.90 2.60 -3.80
CA THR A 81 15.23 2.65 -2.37
C THR A 81 15.69 1.27 -1.89
N TRP A 82 16.64 1.23 -0.96
CA TRP A 82 17.14 -0.01 -0.37
C TRP A 82 16.66 -0.15 1.07
N MET A 83 16.23 -1.34 1.46
CA MET A 83 15.79 -1.68 2.82
C MET A 83 16.19 -3.11 3.18
N THR A 84 16.32 -3.44 4.46
CA THR A 84 16.23 -4.83 4.90
C THR A 84 14.79 -5.33 4.74
N ALA A 85 14.58 -6.65 4.77
CA ALA A 85 13.23 -7.21 4.63
C ALA A 85 12.29 -6.76 5.77
N GLN A 86 12.83 -6.63 6.98
CA GLN A 86 12.10 -6.18 8.16
C GLN A 86 11.75 -4.69 8.11
N GLU A 87 12.69 -3.83 7.71
CA GLU A 87 12.43 -2.39 7.52
C GLU A 87 11.38 -2.16 6.43
N HIS A 88 11.47 -2.93 5.33
CA HIS A 88 10.49 -2.90 4.26
C HIS A 88 9.09 -3.22 4.78
N ASP A 89 8.89 -4.36 5.45
CA ASP A 89 7.56 -4.77 5.89
C ASP A 89 7.00 -3.82 6.96
N ARG A 90 7.85 -3.27 7.82
CA ARG A 90 7.46 -2.21 8.75
C ARG A 90 7.00 -0.95 8.01
N ALA A 91 7.72 -0.50 6.99
CA ALA A 91 7.30 0.66 6.19
C ALA A 91 6.00 0.36 5.41
N MET A 92 5.88 -0.83 4.82
CA MET A 92 4.69 -1.24 4.06
C MET A 92 3.44 -1.40 4.93
N SER A 93 3.59 -1.55 6.26
CA SER A 93 2.46 -1.48 7.17
C SER A 93 1.71 -0.14 7.08
N VAL A 94 2.44 0.96 6.89
CA VAL A 94 1.87 2.30 6.71
C VAL A 94 1.58 2.59 5.24
N CYS A 95 2.48 2.21 4.33
CA CYS A 95 2.35 2.55 2.91
C CYS A 95 1.34 1.69 2.13
N GLN A 96 1.08 0.46 2.56
CA GLN A 96 0.21 -0.49 1.86
C GLN A 96 -0.87 -1.05 2.77
N VAL A 97 -0.52 -1.60 3.93
CA VAL A 97 -1.51 -2.29 4.79
C VAL A 97 -2.59 -1.32 5.25
N LEU A 98 -2.22 -0.21 5.89
CA LEU A 98 -3.15 0.78 6.42
C LEU A 98 -4.09 1.35 5.33
N PRO A 99 -3.60 1.91 4.20
CA PRO A 99 -4.48 2.44 3.16
C PRO A 99 -5.33 1.36 2.48
N HIS A 100 -4.81 0.16 2.23
CA HIS A 100 -5.62 -0.92 1.69
C HIS A 100 -6.73 -1.35 2.65
N ALA A 101 -6.45 -1.41 3.96
CA ALA A 101 -7.49 -1.70 4.96
C ALA A 101 -8.60 -0.64 4.94
N ALA A 102 -8.24 0.65 4.84
CA ALA A 102 -9.21 1.74 4.72
C ALA A 102 -10.11 1.60 3.48
N ILE A 103 -9.51 1.35 2.31
CA ILE A 103 -10.24 1.21 1.05
C ILE A 103 -11.12 -0.04 1.05
N LEU A 104 -10.62 -1.17 1.57
CA LEU A 104 -11.37 -2.41 1.69
C LEU A 104 -12.57 -2.25 2.62
N THR A 105 -12.39 -1.64 3.79
CA THR A 105 -13.49 -1.38 4.72
C THR A 105 -14.53 -0.45 4.11
N PHE A 106 -14.10 0.61 3.41
CA PHE A 106 -15.01 1.48 2.66
C PHE A 106 -15.81 0.68 1.62
N LEU A 107 -15.13 -0.06 0.74
CA LEU A 107 -15.75 -0.88 -0.30
C LEU A 107 -16.75 -1.90 0.29
N LEU A 108 -16.37 -2.57 1.37
CA LEU A 108 -17.21 -3.58 2.02
C LEU A 108 -18.38 -2.98 2.81
N SER A 109 -18.33 -1.68 3.15
CA SER A 109 -19.42 -0.95 3.81
C SER A 109 -20.44 -0.36 2.83
N LEU A 110 -20.14 -0.34 1.53
CA LEU A 110 -21.06 0.16 0.51
C LEU A 110 -22.36 -0.67 0.45
N PRO A 111 -23.50 -0.04 0.10
CA PRO A 111 -24.76 -0.73 -0.16
C PRO A 111 -24.58 -1.87 -1.16
N LYS A 112 -25.27 -2.99 -0.94
CA LYS A 112 -25.16 -4.17 -1.81
C LYS A 112 -26.06 -4.08 -3.04
N SER A 113 -27.04 -3.18 -3.04
CA SER A 113 -27.92 -2.95 -4.18
C SER A 113 -27.25 -2.09 -5.25
N ARG A 114 -27.18 -2.61 -6.48
CA ARG A 114 -26.59 -1.90 -7.62
C ARG A 114 -27.35 -0.61 -7.95
N ASP A 115 -28.67 -0.62 -7.86
CA ASP A 115 -29.49 0.54 -8.22
C ASP A 115 -29.43 1.64 -7.15
N GLU A 116 -29.31 1.23 -5.88
CA GLU A 116 -29.03 2.15 -4.79
C GLU A 116 -27.66 2.81 -4.95
N LEU A 117 -26.62 2.02 -5.24
CA LEU A 117 -25.27 2.54 -5.52
C LEU A 117 -25.26 3.53 -6.68
N LYS A 118 -25.91 3.20 -7.80
CA LYS A 118 -26.01 4.12 -8.95
C LYS A 118 -26.65 5.44 -8.52
N SER A 119 -27.72 5.37 -7.73
CA SER A 119 -28.43 6.56 -7.26
C SER A 119 -27.54 7.43 -6.37
N ILE A 120 -26.83 6.84 -5.41
CA ILE A 120 -25.90 7.56 -4.53
C ILE A 120 -24.76 8.20 -5.33
N LEU A 121 -24.23 7.50 -6.34
CA LEU A 121 -23.15 8.02 -7.17
C LEU A 121 -23.53 9.28 -7.97
N THR A 122 -24.82 9.52 -8.24
CA THR A 122 -25.26 10.76 -8.91
C THR A 122 -25.07 12.02 -8.06
N ILE A 123 -25.00 11.86 -6.74
CA ILE A 123 -24.80 12.95 -5.76
C ILE A 123 -23.46 12.83 -5.03
N ALA A 124 -22.60 11.89 -5.44
CA ALA A 124 -21.35 11.62 -4.76
C ALA A 124 -20.41 12.84 -4.85
N PRO A 125 -19.99 13.42 -3.70
CA PRO A 125 -19.02 14.50 -3.72
C PRO A 125 -17.63 13.97 -4.14
N PRO A 126 -16.71 14.85 -4.59
CA PRO A 126 -15.40 14.43 -5.10
C PRO A 126 -14.59 13.47 -4.20
N PRO A 127 -14.56 13.61 -2.86
CA PRO A 127 -13.88 12.64 -2.00
C PRO A 127 -14.43 11.21 -2.12
N MET A 128 -15.76 11.07 -2.22
CA MET A 128 -16.39 9.75 -2.40
C MET A 128 -16.06 9.18 -3.78
N GLN A 129 -16.03 10.02 -4.82
CA GLN A 129 -15.64 9.57 -6.16
C GLN A 129 -14.19 9.06 -6.19
N VAL A 130 -13.25 9.75 -5.52
CA VAL A 130 -11.87 9.26 -5.36
C VAL A 130 -11.83 7.90 -4.68
N LEU A 131 -12.55 7.73 -3.56
CA LEU A 131 -12.61 6.45 -2.86
C LEU A 131 -13.20 5.33 -3.74
N MET A 132 -14.19 5.64 -4.57
CA MET A 132 -14.75 4.69 -5.54
C MET A 132 -13.75 4.32 -6.64
N CYS A 133 -12.98 5.28 -7.16
CA CYS A 133 -11.90 5.00 -8.12
C CYS A 133 -10.82 4.09 -7.50
N LEU A 134 -10.42 4.36 -6.25
CA LEU A 134 -9.47 3.53 -5.51
C LEU A 134 -10.04 2.13 -5.25
N ALA A 135 -11.31 2.01 -4.86
CA ALA A 135 -11.97 0.73 -4.66
C ALA A 135 -12.08 -0.08 -5.96
N ALA A 136 -12.43 0.57 -7.08
CA ALA A 136 -12.43 -0.06 -8.40
C ALA A 136 -11.04 -0.58 -8.79
N ARG A 137 -9.99 0.18 -8.48
CA ARG A 137 -8.60 -0.25 -8.68
C ARG A 137 -8.24 -1.47 -7.84
N ILE A 138 -8.70 -1.56 -6.59
CA ILE A 138 -8.50 -2.76 -5.75
C ILE A 138 -9.18 -3.97 -6.41
N MET A 139 -10.42 -3.81 -6.89
CA MET A 139 -11.18 -4.90 -7.51
C MET A 139 -10.66 -5.35 -8.89
N ASP A 140 -9.91 -4.49 -9.60
CA ASP A 140 -9.28 -4.80 -10.88
C ASP A 140 -7.98 -5.62 -10.75
N ASN A 141 -7.49 -5.84 -9.52
CA ASN A 141 -6.34 -6.68 -9.22
C ASN A 141 -6.75 -7.99 -8.53
N GLU A 142 -5.85 -8.96 -8.48
CA GLU A 142 -6.08 -10.26 -7.85
C GLU A 142 -6.37 -10.11 -6.34
N PRO A 143 -7.55 -10.55 -5.84
CA PRO A 143 -7.93 -10.38 -4.44
C PRO A 143 -6.94 -10.98 -3.44
N ILE A 144 -6.30 -12.09 -3.81
CA ILE A 144 -5.34 -12.78 -2.95
C ILE A 144 -4.13 -11.92 -2.60
N ALA A 145 -3.71 -10.98 -3.47
CA ALA A 145 -2.61 -10.08 -3.17
C ALA A 145 -2.91 -9.18 -1.97
N TYR A 146 -4.14 -8.67 -1.87
CA TYR A 146 -4.56 -7.84 -0.73
C TYR A 146 -4.75 -8.68 0.53
N TRP A 147 -5.24 -9.91 0.40
CA TRP A 147 -5.26 -10.85 1.53
C TRP A 147 -3.85 -11.07 2.07
N ASP A 148 -2.89 -11.37 1.22
CA ASP A 148 -1.51 -11.66 1.62
C ASP A 148 -0.87 -10.44 2.31
N ILE A 149 -1.06 -9.24 1.76
CA ILE A 149 -0.60 -8.00 2.39
C ILE A 149 -1.17 -7.84 3.80
N GLN A 150 -2.47 -8.11 3.97
CA GLN A 150 -3.16 -7.96 5.26
C GLN A 150 -2.83 -9.08 6.25
N LYS A 151 -2.52 -10.28 5.76
CA LYS A 151 -2.34 -11.48 6.58
C LYS A 151 -0.89 -11.72 6.98
N HIS A 152 0.06 -11.48 6.06
CA HIS A 152 1.45 -11.91 6.19
C HIS A 152 2.42 -10.79 6.57
N ASN A 153 1.97 -9.54 6.62
CA ASN A 153 2.74 -8.46 7.26
C ASN A 153 2.53 -8.50 8.78
N ASP A 154 3.60 -8.67 9.55
CA ASP A 154 3.54 -8.82 11.01
C ASP A 154 2.94 -7.61 11.74
N TYR A 155 3.04 -6.42 11.14
CA TYR A 155 2.50 -5.19 11.70
C TYR A 155 1.03 -4.96 11.34
N ALA A 156 0.46 -5.76 10.43
CA ALA A 156 -0.87 -5.49 9.90
C ALA A 156 -1.99 -5.58 10.95
N GLY A 157 -1.85 -6.47 11.92
CA GLY A 157 -2.78 -6.58 13.03
C GLY A 157 -2.86 -5.28 13.83
N VAL A 158 -1.70 -4.68 14.12
CA VAL A 158 -1.61 -3.41 14.86
C VAL A 158 -2.24 -2.27 14.06
N CYS A 159 -1.95 -2.15 12.76
CA CYS A 159 -2.54 -1.11 11.92
C CYS A 159 -4.07 -1.21 11.91
N ARG A 160 -4.64 -2.41 11.73
CA ARG A 160 -6.10 -2.59 11.74
C ARG A 160 -6.71 -2.30 13.10
N TRP A 161 -6.05 -2.72 14.19
CA TRP A 161 -6.52 -2.41 15.55
C TRP A 161 -6.53 -0.90 15.81
N GLN A 162 -5.49 -0.17 15.40
CA GLN A 162 -5.44 1.29 15.53
C GLN A 162 -6.59 1.95 14.76
N MET A 163 -6.87 1.53 13.53
CA MET A 163 -8.01 2.04 12.76
C MET A 163 -9.35 1.81 13.47
N ASP A 164 -9.56 0.61 14.02
CA ASP A 164 -10.78 0.25 14.74
C ASP A 164 -10.97 1.05 16.04
N ASP A 165 -9.89 1.22 16.81
CA ASP A 165 -9.87 2.04 18.03
C ASP A 165 -10.23 3.50 17.74
N ILE A 166 -9.67 4.08 16.67
CA ILE A 166 -9.94 5.47 16.28
C ILE A 166 -11.37 5.65 15.78
N LEU A 167 -11.92 4.68 15.03
CA LEU A 167 -13.32 4.70 14.61
C LEU A 167 -14.28 4.61 15.82
N THR A 168 -13.92 3.80 16.82
CA THR A 168 -14.66 3.71 18.08
C THR A 168 -14.63 5.02 18.85
N LYS A 169 -13.45 5.67 18.95
CA LYS A 169 -13.31 6.99 19.58
C LYS A 169 -14.13 8.06 18.86
N LEU A 170 -14.08 8.11 17.53
CA LEU A 170 -14.89 9.04 16.74
C LEU A 170 -16.38 8.87 17.03
N SER A 171 -16.86 7.62 17.06
CA SER A 171 -18.26 7.31 17.39
C SER A 171 -18.63 7.76 18.81
N GLY A 172 -17.71 7.61 19.77
CA GLY A 172 -17.86 8.08 21.14
C GLY A 172 -17.94 9.59 21.25
N TRP A 173 -17.08 10.34 20.55
CA TRP A 173 -17.12 11.81 20.55
C TRP A 173 -18.43 12.35 19.97
N ILE A 174 -18.90 11.77 18.85
CA ILE A 174 -20.15 12.18 18.21
C ILE A 174 -21.35 11.89 19.13
N SER A 175 -21.40 10.69 19.71
CA SER A 175 -22.53 10.26 20.55
C SER A 175 -22.62 11.08 21.85
N ALA A 176 -21.49 11.59 22.34
CA ALA A 176 -21.41 12.47 23.50
C ALA A 176 -21.52 13.97 23.17
N ASP A 177 -21.75 14.34 21.90
CA ASP A 177 -21.71 15.73 21.39
C ASP A 177 -20.41 16.48 21.77
N ASN A 178 -19.30 15.76 21.84
CA ASN A 178 -18.01 16.27 22.28
C ASN A 178 -17.19 16.79 21.09
N SER A 179 -17.67 17.89 20.48
CA SER A 179 -16.99 18.57 19.39
C SER A 179 -15.59 19.08 19.77
N GLN A 180 -15.39 19.46 21.04
CA GLN A 180 -14.11 19.95 21.53
C GLN A 180 -12.99 18.90 21.42
N GLN A 181 -13.27 17.66 21.82
CA GLN A 181 -12.30 16.57 21.71
C GLN A 181 -11.99 16.25 20.25
N PHE A 182 -13.01 16.20 19.39
CA PHE A 182 -12.83 16.01 17.95
C PHE A 182 -11.91 17.09 17.33
N CYS A 183 -12.17 18.37 17.63
CA CYS A 183 -11.35 19.47 17.15
C CYS A 183 -9.90 19.39 17.67
N THR A 184 -9.73 18.99 18.93
CA THR A 184 -8.41 18.88 19.56
C THR A 184 -7.56 17.80 18.86
N GLU A 185 -8.16 16.64 18.57
CA GLU A 185 -7.47 15.57 17.85
C GLU A 185 -7.06 16.02 16.44
N LEU A 186 -7.99 16.63 15.69
CA LEU A 186 -7.74 17.05 14.32
C LEU A 186 -6.68 18.17 14.22
N LEU A 187 -6.70 19.14 15.14
CA LEU A 187 -5.68 20.19 15.20
C LEU A 187 -4.31 19.62 15.58
N THR A 188 -4.28 18.62 16.47
CA THR A 188 -3.03 17.93 16.82
C THR A 188 -2.43 17.25 15.59
N SER A 189 -3.22 16.48 14.83
CA SER A 189 -2.75 15.86 13.59
C SER A 189 -2.34 16.88 12.52
N THR A 190 -3.04 18.02 12.45
CA THR A 190 -2.66 19.11 11.53
C THR A 190 -1.28 19.67 11.88
N ASN A 191 -0.99 19.88 13.17
CA ASN A 191 0.30 20.37 13.63
C ASN A 191 1.43 19.35 13.40
N GLU A 192 1.15 18.06 13.58
CA GLU A 192 2.12 16.98 13.34
C GLU A 192 2.47 16.83 11.85
N LEU A 193 1.49 17.01 10.96
CA LEU A 193 1.70 16.94 9.51
C LEU A 193 2.34 18.20 8.93
N GLY A 194 2.12 19.37 9.55
CA GLY A 194 2.69 20.65 9.12
C GLY A 194 2.43 20.94 7.64
N ASP A 195 3.47 21.36 6.91
CA ASP A 195 3.39 21.73 5.48
C ASP A 195 2.87 20.60 4.57
N LEU A 196 2.90 19.34 5.03
CA LEU A 196 2.34 18.22 4.26
C LEU A 196 0.84 18.38 4.02
N VAL A 197 0.12 19.03 4.95
CA VAL A 197 -1.32 19.30 4.82
C VAL A 197 -1.59 20.12 3.57
N ASP A 198 -0.91 21.26 3.41
CA ASP A 198 -1.09 22.15 2.27
C ASP A 198 -0.66 21.50 0.95
N ILE A 199 0.46 20.77 0.96
CA ILE A 199 0.94 20.04 -0.22
C ILE A 199 -0.11 19.04 -0.69
N HIS A 200 -0.72 18.29 0.23
CA HIS A 200 -1.67 17.23 -0.13
C HIS A 200 -3.06 17.79 -0.42
N ALA A 201 -3.48 18.86 0.25
CA ALA A 201 -4.70 19.58 -0.08
C ALA A 201 -4.67 20.12 -1.51
N ASN A 202 -3.56 20.74 -1.92
CA ASN A 202 -3.39 21.23 -3.30
C ASN A 202 -3.42 20.10 -4.34
N LYS A 203 -2.77 18.97 -4.06
CA LYS A 203 -2.86 17.77 -4.93
C LYS A 203 -4.30 17.24 -5.02
N CYS A 204 -5.04 17.27 -3.91
CA CYS A 204 -6.42 16.83 -3.85
C CYS A 204 -7.32 17.69 -4.75
N CYS A 205 -7.13 19.02 -4.74
CA CYS A 205 -7.84 19.93 -5.65
C CYS A 205 -7.62 19.55 -7.12
N LEU A 206 -6.36 19.29 -7.52
CA LEU A 206 -6.05 18.87 -8.89
C LEU A 206 -6.74 17.54 -9.27
N ILE A 207 -6.79 16.57 -8.35
CA ILE A 207 -7.50 15.31 -8.57
C ILE A 207 -8.99 15.56 -8.76
N PHE A 208 -9.61 16.42 -7.94
CA PHE A 208 -11.02 16.75 -8.04
C PHE A 208 -11.37 17.47 -9.34
N ASP A 209 -10.49 18.35 -9.82
CA ASP A 209 -10.66 19.01 -11.13
C ASP A 209 -10.67 18.00 -12.27
N VAL A 210 -9.78 16.99 -12.23
CA VAL A 210 -9.77 15.89 -13.22
C VAL A 210 -11.07 15.09 -13.19
N LEU A 211 -11.61 14.79 -12.00
CA LEU A 211 -12.86 14.04 -11.86
C LEU A 211 -14.09 14.81 -12.37
N ASN A 212 -14.09 16.14 -12.29
CA ASN A 212 -15.17 16.97 -12.80
C ASN A 212 -15.18 17.07 -14.34
N ASN A 213 -14.03 16.87 -14.98
CA ASN A 213 -13.89 16.95 -16.43
C ASN A 213 -14.47 15.71 -17.10
N LYS A 214 -15.69 15.84 -17.64
CA LYS A 214 -16.42 14.78 -18.35
C LYS A 214 -15.77 14.27 -19.64
N GLU A 215 -14.69 14.91 -20.10
CA GLU A 215 -13.96 14.49 -21.31
C GLU A 215 -13.02 13.29 -21.08
N HIS A 216 -12.81 12.88 -19.82
CA HIS A 216 -11.93 11.77 -19.44
C HIS A 216 -12.65 10.52 -18.91
N LEU A 217 -14.00 10.48 -19.02
CA LEU A 217 -14.87 9.34 -18.69
C LEU A 217 -15.52 8.76 -19.95
#